data_AF-A0A7I8DXB4-F1
#
_entry.id   AF-A0A7I8DXB4-F1
#
_cell.length_a   1.000
_cell.length_b   1.000
_cell.length_c   1.000
_cell.angle_alpha   90.00
_cell.angle_beta   90.00
_cell.angle_gamma   90.00
#
_symmetry.space_group_name_H-M   'P 1'
#
loop_
_entity.id
_entity.type
_entity.pdbx_description
1 polymer ?
#
loop_
_entity_poly.entity_id
_entity_poly.type
_entity_poly.pdbx_seq_one_letter_code
_entity_poly.pdbx_strand_id
1 'polypeptide(L)' 'MCNLGEMIARENIEKGLVQGQKKKNIELITNLMNSLSISFSKAVELLKVSKDKVLEIEKYFKS' A
#
# COMPACT_ATOMS: atom_id res chain seq x y z
N MET A 1 -8.97 25.96 -19.15
CA MET A 1 -8.95 24.68 -19.90
C MET A 1 -7.66 23.97 -19.52
N CYS A 2 -7.76 22.81 -18.87
CA CYS A 2 -6.58 21.98 -18.56
C CYS A 2 -6.13 21.30 -19.86
N ASN A 3 -4.85 21.36 -20.20
CA ASN A 3 -4.34 20.72 -21.43
C ASN A 3 -4.04 19.23 -21.19
N LEU A 4 -4.02 18.43 -22.25
CA LEU A 4 -3.82 16.98 -22.16
C LEU A 4 -2.49 16.61 -21.47
N GLY A 5 -1.44 17.41 -21.67
CA GLY A 5 -0.14 17.19 -21.03
C GLY A 5 -0.18 17.38 -19.51
N GLU A 6 -0.92 18.39 -19.03
CA GLU A 6 -1.12 18.65 -17.60
C GLU A 6 -1.95 17.55 -16.93
N MET A 7 -2.93 16.98 -17.64
CA MET A 7 -3.73 15.85 -17.15
C MET A 7 -2.86 14.59 -16.97
N ILE A 8 -2.02 14.26 -17.96
CA ILE A 8 -1.12 13.10 -17.90
C ILE A 8 -0.07 13.26 -16.79
N ALA A 9 0.49 14.46 -16.64
CA ALA A 9 1.47 14.74 -15.58
C ALA A 9 0.85 14.52 -14.19
N ARG A 10 -0.37 15.01 -13.97
CA ARG A 10 -1.11 14.82 -12.71
C ARG A 10 -1.39 13.34 -12.45
N GLU A 11 -1.87 12.61 -13.46
CA GLU A 11 -2.17 11.17 -13.34
C GLU A 11 -0.91 10.36 -12.99
N ASN A 12 0.24 10.68 -13.59
CA ASN A 12 1.49 9.99 -13.30
C ASN A 12 2.00 10.29 -11.88
N ILE A 13 1.85 11.53 -11.39
CA ILE A 13 2.18 11.89 -10.01
C ILE A 13 1.27 11.12 -9.03
N GLU A 14 -0.03 11.06 -9.30
CA GLU A 14 -0.99 10.36 -8.46
C GLU A 14 -0.71 8.85 -8.42
N LYS A 15 -0.46 8.23 -9.58
CA LYS A 15 -0.04 6.81 -9.65
C LYS A 15 1.26 6.55 -8.88
N GLY A 16 2.24 7.45 -9.02
CA GLY A 16 3.53 7.36 -8.31
C GLY A 16 3.36 7.46 -6.79
N LEU A 17 2.52 8.39 -6.32
CA LEU A 17 2.18 8.55 -4.91
C LEU A 17 1.49 7.29 -4.36
N VAL A 18 0.47 6.79 -5.06
CA VAL A 18 -0.27 5.57 -4.66
C VAL A 18 0.67 4.36 -4.58
N GLN A 19 1.52 4.15 -5.59
CA GLN A 19 2.50 3.06 -5.56
C GLN A 19 3.53 3.21 -4.43
N GLY A 20 4.02 4.43 -4.20
CA GLY A 20 4.94 4.73 -3.11
C GLY A 20 4.32 4.44 -1.74
N GLN A 21 3.06 4.82 -1.54
CA GLN A 21 2.32 4.56 -0.32
C GLN A 21 2.05 3.07 -0.11
N LYS A 22 1.76 2.33 -1.19
CA LYS A 22 1.61 0.87 -1.15
C LYS A 22 2.89 0.18 -0.67
N LYS A 23 4.05 0.55 -1.21
CA LYS A 23 5.35 -0.01 -0.78
C LYS A 23 5.62 0.22 0.70
N LYS A 24 5.40 1.45 1.19
CA LYS A 24 5.58 1.78 2.61
C LYS A 24 4.68 0.96 3.53
N ASN A 25 3.43 0.73 3.14
CA ASN A 25 2.49 -0.07 3.95
C ASN A 25 2.94 -1.55 4.03
N ILE A 26 3.42 -2.11 2.92
CA ILE A 26 3.93 -3.49 2.89
C ILE A 26 5.17 -3.61 3.77
N GLU A 27 6.13 -2.69 3.64
CA GLU A 27 7.34 -2.66 4.46
C GLU A 27 7.00 -2.59 5.96
N LEU A 28 6.08 -1.69 6.34
CA LEU A 28 5.66 -1.53 7.73
C LEU A 28 5.02 -2.80 8.30
N ILE A 29 4.16 -3.47 7.54
CA ILE A 29 3.52 -4.73 7.96
C ILE A 29 4.56 -5.85 8.06
N THR A 30 5.43 -6.01 7.07
CA THR A 30 6.50 -7.02 7.08
C THR A 30 7.44 -6.82 8.25
N ASN A 31 7.85 -5.58 8.52
CA ASN A 31 8.71 -5.26 9.66
C ASN A 31 8.02 -5.61 10.97
N LEU A 32 6.74 -5.25 11.14
CA LEU A 32 5.98 -5.60 12.34
C LEU A 32 5.87 -7.12 12.53
N MET A 33 5.57 -7.85 11.45
CA MET A 33 5.51 -9.32 11.46
C MET A 33 6.83 -9.92 11.93
N ASN A 34 7.95 -9.47 11.36
CA ASN A 34 9.27 -10.01 11.70
C ASN A 34 9.70 -9.63 13.13
N SER A 35 9.55 -8.36 13.51
CA SER A 35 9.96 -7.86 14.83
C SER A 35 9.17 -8.49 15.98
N LEU A 36 7.89 -8.78 15.77
CA LEU A 36 7.04 -9.40 16.80
C LEU A 36 6.85 -10.91 16.58
N SER A 37 7.40 -11.47 15.50
CA SER A 37 7.17 -12.86 15.08
C SER A 37 5.69 -13.23 15.02
N ILE A 38 4.88 -12.34 14.44
CA ILE A 38 3.42 -12.50 14.32
C ILE A 38 2.99 -12.75 12.87
N SER A 39 1.81 -13.36 12.70
CA SER A 39 1.22 -13.57 11.39
C SER A 39 0.74 -12.26 10.74
N PHE A 40 0.58 -12.29 9.42
CA PHE A 40 0.02 -11.18 8.64
C PHE A 40 -1.34 -10.73 9.17
N SER A 41 -2.25 -11.69 9.43
CA SER A 41 -3.58 -11.39 9.97
C SER A 41 -3.51 -10.64 11.30
N LYS A 42 -2.55 -11.00 12.16
CA LYS A 42 -2.37 -10.33 13.45
C LYS A 42 -1.77 -8.94 13.29
N ALA A 43 -0.79 -8.77 12.40
CA ALA A 43 -0.21 -7.47 12.09
C ALA A 43 -1.26 -6.49 11.54
N VAL A 44 -2.10 -6.94 10.62
CA VAL A 44 -3.21 -6.17 10.04
C VAL A 44 -4.24 -5.77 11.08
N GLU A 45 -4.63 -6.69 11.97
CA GLU A 45 -5.54 -6.44 13.08
C GLU A 45 -4.99 -5.36 14.03
N LEU A 46 -3.72 -5.49 14.44
CA LEU A 46 -3.05 -4.55 15.34
C LEU A 46 -2.93 -3.15 14.75
N LEU A 47 -2.61 -3.06 13.45
CA LEU A 47 -2.49 -1.80 12.72
C LEU A 47 -3.84 -1.20 12.31
N LYS A 48 -4.95 -1.91 12.59
CA LYS A 48 -6.32 -1.50 12.22
C LYS A 48 -6.43 -1.11 10.74
N VAL A 49 -5.76 -1.87 9.87
CA VAL A 49 -5.74 -1.60 8.44
C VAL A 49 -7.15 -1.79 7.87
N SER A 50 -7.61 -0.85 7.03
CA SER A 50 -8.92 -0.96 6.38
C SER A 50 -8.97 -2.13 5.41
N LYS A 51 -10.15 -2.76 5.26
CA LYS A 51 -10.34 -3.93 4.39
C LYS A 51 -9.82 -3.73 2.97
N ASP A 52 -10.04 -2.55 2.38
CA ASP A 52 -9.58 -2.23 1.02
C ASP A 52 -8.05 -2.30 0.91
N LYS A 53 -7.35 -1.75 1.90
CA LYS A 53 -5.88 -1.81 1.95
C LYS A 53 -5.36 -3.21 2.24
N VAL A 54 -6.07 -4.00 3.06
CA VAL A 54 -5.72 -5.40 3.30
C VAL A 54 -5.79 -6.20 2.00
N LEU A 55 -6.84 -6.03 1.20
CA LEU A 55 -6.98 -6.70 -0.10
C LEU A 55 -5.86 -6.32 -1.08
N GLU A 56 -5.46 -5.05 -1.12
CA GLU A 56 -4.34 -4.60 -1.96
C GLU A 56 -3.00 -5.19 -1.55
N ILE A 57 -2.79 -5.37 -0.25
CA ILE A 57 -1.57 -5.94 0.32
C ILE A 57 -1.56 -7.46 0.14
N GLU A 58 -2.68 -8.15 0.34
CA GLU A 58 -2.80 -9.58 0.07
C GLU A 58 -2.46 -9.94 -1.37
N LYS A 59 -2.92 -9.12 -2.33
CA LYS A 59 -2.56 -9.31 -3.75
C LYS A 59 -1.05 -9.29 -3.97
N TYR A 60 -0.31 -8.49 -3.21
CA TYR A 60 1.15 -8.43 -3.29
C TYR A 60 1.82 -9.70 -2.76
N PHE A 61 1.32 -10.28 -1.67
CA PHE A 61 1.88 -11.52 -1.09
C PHE A 61 1.43 -12.81 -1.79
N LYS A 62 0.35 -12.75 -2.58
CA LYS A 62 -0.16 -13.88 -3.38
C LYS A 62 0.42 -13.93 -4.80
N SER A 63 1.12 -12.87 -5.23
CA SER A 63 1.82 -12.81 -6.53
C SER A 63 3.25 -13.32 -6.37
#